data_AF-A0A3Q9ABJ1-F1
#
_entry.id   AF-A0A3Q9ABJ1-F1
#
_cell.length_a   1.000
_cell.length_b   1.000
_cell.length_c   1.000
_cell.angle_alpha   90.00
_cell.angle_beta   90.00
_cell.angle_gamma   90.00
#
_symmetry.space_group_name_H-M   'P 1'
#
loop_
_entity.id
_entity.type
_entity.pdbx_description
1 polymer ?
#
loop_
_entity_poly.entity_id
_entity_poly.type
_entity_poly.pdbx_seq_one_letter_code
_entity_poly.pdbx_strand_id
1 'polypeptide(L)'
;MARGINIGDEVALTATVRRRVNADRVSVSIPSYGFPHSLVDRTSKVKKGQQMELVGDVTHIQGEWVTVNLGVPVTVNMDTLRLVTAYKSPTRKTSGP
;
A
#
# COMPACT_ATOMS: atom_id res chain seq x y z
N MET A 1 -18.13 -10.45 3.77
CA MET A 1 -16.97 -11.34 3.61
C MET A 1 -15.81 -10.48 3.16
N ALA A 2 -14.97 -10.05 4.11
CA ALA A 2 -13.80 -9.22 3.84
C ALA A 2 -12.80 -10.00 2.99
N ARG A 3 -12.09 -9.34 2.08
CA ARG A 3 -11.25 -9.93 1.00
C ARG A 3 -10.02 -10.74 1.47
N GLY A 4 -10.06 -11.31 2.67
CA GLY A 4 -8.99 -12.16 3.21
C GLY A 4 -7.69 -11.41 3.51
N ILE A 5 -7.74 -10.08 3.60
CA ILE A 5 -6.58 -9.25 3.98
C ILE A 5 -6.47 -9.22 5.50
N ASN A 6 -5.29 -9.55 6.00
CA ASN A 6 -4.92 -9.56 7.41
C ASN A 6 -3.78 -8.59 7.69
N ILE A 7 -3.59 -8.27 8.97
CA ILE A 7 -2.42 -7.51 9.42
C ILE A 7 -1.15 -8.33 9.15
N GLY A 8 -0.15 -7.71 8.54
CA GLY A 8 1.08 -8.34 8.08
C GLY A 8 1.06 -8.78 6.62
N ASP A 9 -0.09 -8.79 5.96
CA ASP A 9 -0.17 -9.08 4.52
C ASP A 9 0.49 -7.97 3.71
N GLU A 10 1.15 -8.37 2.63
CA GLU A 10 1.67 -7.43 1.63
C GLU A 10 0.57 -7.17 0.60
N VAL A 11 0.20 -5.90 0.50
CA VAL A 11 -0.87 -5.44 -0.39
C VAL A 11 -0.32 -4.40 -1.36
N ALA A 12 -0.87 -4.44 -2.56
CA ALA A 12 -0.66 -3.48 -3.61
C ALA A 12 -1.88 -2.56 -3.68
N LEU A 13 -1.64 -1.27 -3.89
CA LEU A 13 -2.67 -0.30 -4.22
C LEU A 13 -2.28 0.49 -5.46
N THR A 14 -3.27 0.82 -6.29
CA THR A 14 -3.04 1.62 -7.49
C THR A 14 -3.22 3.10 -7.17
N ALA A 15 -2.13 3.86 -7.26
CA ALA A 15 -2.16 5.31 -7.16
C ALA A 15 -1.97 5.96 -8.54
N THR A 16 -2.61 7.10 -8.76
CA THR A 16 -2.46 7.85 -10.01
C THR A 16 -1.55 9.04 -9.82
N VAL A 17 -0.50 9.16 -10.63
CA VAL A 17 0.42 10.29 -10.57
C VAL A 17 -0.29 11.56 -11.02
N ARG A 18 -0.47 12.52 -10.10
CA ARG A 18 -1.12 13.79 -10.40
C ARG A 18 -0.14 14.82 -10.94
N ARG A 19 1.01 14.97 -10.30
CA ARG A 19 2.06 15.93 -10.70
C ARG A 19 3.40 15.56 -10.08
N ARG A 20 4.50 15.78 -10.81
CA ARG A 20 5.84 15.74 -10.23
C ARG A 20 6.10 17.02 -9.46
N VAL A 21 6.42 16.90 -8.17
CA VAL A 21 6.70 18.06 -7.30
C VAL A 21 8.19 18.40 -7.37
N ASN A 22 9.07 17.40 -7.25
CA ASN A 22 10.53 17.54 -7.36
C ASN A 22 11.14 16.37 -8.16
N ALA A 23 12.48 16.38 -8.35
CA ALA A 23 13.21 15.28 -8.97
C ALA A 23 12.87 13.92 -8.33
N ASP A 24 12.78 13.86 -6.99
CA ASP A 24 12.56 12.60 -6.27
C ASP A 24 11.18 12.52 -5.60
N ARG A 25 10.32 13.53 -5.79
CA ARG A 25 8.99 13.59 -5.14
C ARG A 25 7.87 13.77 -6.14
N VAL A 26 6.85 12.94 -5.99
CA VAL A 26 5.71 12.88 -6.89
C VAL A 26 4.45 12.98 -6.06
N SER A 27 3.55 13.87 -6.48
CA SER A 27 2.21 13.95 -5.92
C SER A 27 1.35 12.90 -6.59
N VAL A 28 0.84 11.98 -5.79
CA VAL A 28 -0.03 10.90 -6.22
C VAL A 28 -1.42 11.08 -5.63
N SER A 29 -2.41 10.70 -6.41
CA SER A 29 -3.79 10.60 -5.97
C SER A 29 -4.04 9.14 -5.61
N ILE A 30 -4.27 8.90 -4.32
CA ILE A 30 -4.63 7.59 -3.81
C ILE A 30 -6.16 7.52 -3.73
N PRO A 31 -6.81 6.53 -4.33
CA PRO A 31 -8.25 6.34 -4.19
C PRO A 31 -8.66 6.26 -2.72
N SER A 32 -9.76 6.90 -2.35
CA SER A 32 -10.28 6.96 -0.97
C SER A 32 -9.44 7.77 0.04
N TYR A 33 -8.32 8.34 -0.37
CA TYR A 33 -7.54 9.25 0.47
C TYR A 33 -7.81 10.69 0.04
N GLY A 34 -8.49 11.46 0.92
CA GLY A 34 -9.03 12.78 0.61
C GLY A 34 -8.00 13.89 0.33
N PHE A 35 -6.71 13.64 0.58
CA PHE A 35 -5.64 14.62 0.39
C PHE A 35 -4.57 14.11 -0.59
N PRO A 36 -4.07 14.95 -1.51
CA PRO A 36 -2.97 14.55 -2.38
C PRO A 36 -1.71 14.31 -1.56
N HIS A 37 -1.22 13.06 -1.52
CA HIS A 37 0.00 12.71 -0.82
C HIS A 37 1.23 12.88 -1.71
N SER A 38 2.33 13.33 -1.10
CA SER A 38 3.63 13.39 -1.75
C SER A 38 4.41 12.14 -1.38
N LEU A 39 4.65 11.28 -2.35
CA LEU A 39 5.45 10.07 -2.18
C LEU A 39 6.86 10.30 -2.74
N VAL A 40 7.86 9.69 -2.11
CA VAL A 40 9.23 9.71 -2.62
C VAL A 40 9.33 8.63 -3.70
N ASP A 41 9.40 9.04 -4.96
CA ASP A 41 9.57 8.13 -6.09
C ASP A 41 11.06 7.99 -6.38
N ARG A 42 11.68 6.89 -5.93
CA ARG A 42 13.09 6.59 -6.24
C ARG A 42 13.28 6.10 -7.67
N THR A 43 12.20 5.79 -8.38
CA THR A 43 12.21 5.20 -9.73
C THR A 43 12.42 6.21 -10.85
N SER A 44 12.31 7.53 -10.60
CA SER A 44 12.70 8.64 -11.50
C SER A 44 12.05 8.67 -12.89
N LYS A 45 11.14 7.74 -13.21
CA LYS A 45 10.58 7.50 -14.57
C LYS A 45 9.06 7.69 -14.67
N VAL A 46 8.43 8.29 -13.68
CA VAL A 46 6.97 8.39 -13.63
C VAL A 46 6.44 9.62 -14.37
N LYS A 47 5.47 9.40 -15.26
CA LYS A 47 4.79 10.44 -16.05
C LYS A 47 3.50 10.89 -15.36
N LYS A 48 3.09 12.14 -15.60
CA LYS A 48 1.77 12.62 -15.17
C LYS A 48 0.67 11.76 -15.79
N GLY A 49 -0.31 11.35 -14.99
CA GLY A 49 -1.41 10.47 -15.39
C GLY A 49 -1.06 8.98 -15.43
N GLN A 50 0.19 8.62 -15.16
CA GLN A 50 0.59 7.22 -15.06
C GLN A 50 0.01 6.61 -13.78
N GLN A 51 -0.54 5.40 -13.90
CA GLN A 51 -0.88 4.57 -12.76
C GLN A 51 0.38 3.86 -12.26
N MET A 52 0.56 3.85 -10.96
CA MET A 52 1.64 3.16 -10.27
C MET A 52 1.08 2.26 -9.20
N GLU A 53 1.70 1.10 -9.06
CA GLU A 53 1.39 0.17 -7.98
C GLU A 53 2.31 0.51 -6.80
N LEU A 54 1.70 0.81 -5.66
CA LEU A 54 2.38 1.03 -4.39
C LEU A 54 2.19 -0.22 -3.54
N VAL A 55 3.29 -0.85 -3.15
CA VAL A 55 3.28 -2.09 -2.37
C VAL A 55 3.74 -1.79 -0.95
N GLY A 56 3.01 -2.30 0.03
CA GLY A 56 3.36 -2.16 1.44
C GLY A 56 2.66 -3.17 2.34
N ASP A 57 3.08 -3.17 3.60
CA ASP A 57 2.55 -4.05 4.64
C ASP A 57 1.32 -3.46 5.32
N VAL A 58 0.31 -4.30 5.56
CA VAL A 58 -0.87 -3.92 6.34
C VAL A 58 -0.51 -3.85 7.81
N THR A 59 -0.64 -2.67 8.41
CA THR A 59 -0.34 -2.43 9.82
C THR A 59 -1.58 -2.31 10.69
N HIS A 60 -2.72 -1.92 10.12
CA HIS A 60 -3.97 -1.75 10.86
C HIS A 60 -5.19 -1.95 9.96
N ILE A 61 -6.26 -2.55 10.50
CA ILE A 61 -7.53 -2.74 9.80
C ILE A 61 -8.66 -2.27 10.72
N GLN A 62 -9.49 -1.35 10.22
CA GLN A 62 -10.65 -0.81 10.91
C GLN A 62 -11.88 -0.87 10.00
N GLY A 63 -12.64 -1.95 10.10
CA GLY A 63 -13.80 -2.19 9.22
C GLY A 63 -13.35 -2.30 7.77
N GLU A 64 -13.80 -1.35 6.93
CA GLU A 64 -13.43 -1.26 5.51
C GLU A 64 -12.17 -0.43 5.24
N TRP A 65 -11.61 0.18 6.29
CA TRP A 65 -10.39 0.99 6.20
C TRP A 65 -9.17 0.15 6.57
N VAL A 66 -8.17 0.17 5.71
CA VAL A 66 -6.92 -0.58 5.88
C VAL A 66 -5.77 0.40 5.83
N THR A 67 -4.89 0.35 6.83
CA THR A 67 -3.68 1.15 6.89
C THR A 67 -2.51 0.34 6.40
N VAL A 68 -1.90 0.82 5.33
CA VAL A 68 -0.75 0.23 4.67
C VAL A 68 0.47 1.11 4.94
N ASN A 69 1.58 0.50 5.32
CA ASN A 69 2.83 1.19 5.51
C ASN A 69 3.62 1.22 4.21
N LEU A 70 3.77 2.42 3.64
CA LEU A 70 4.56 2.66 2.42
C LEU A 70 5.85 3.45 2.73
N GLY A 71 6.34 3.31 3.97
CA GLY A 71 7.31 4.22 4.61
C GLY A 71 6.64 5.33 5.42
N VAL A 72 5.35 5.58 5.19
CA VAL A 72 4.44 6.32 6.05
C VAL A 72 3.11 5.56 6.13
N PRO A 73 2.36 5.65 7.25
CA PRO A 73 1.06 5.00 7.37
C PRO A 73 0.03 5.69 6.46
N VAL A 74 -0.58 4.94 5.54
CA VAL A 74 -1.62 5.43 4.64
C VAL A 74 -2.88 4.60 4.82
N THR A 75 -3.98 5.23 5.20
CA THR A 75 -5.28 4.58 5.35
C THR A 75 -6.09 4.68 4.06
N VAL A 76 -6.48 3.54 3.50
CA VAL A 76 -7.26 3.43 2.25
C VAL A 76 -8.42 2.47 2.43
N ASN A 77 -9.36 2.46 1.48
CA ASN A 77 -10.46 1.50 1.51
C ASN A 77 -9.96 0.13 1.02
N MET A 78 -10.39 -0.94 1.69
CA MET A 78 -10.06 -2.33 1.36
C MET A 78 -10.36 -2.69 -0.10
N ASP A 79 -11.37 -2.08 -0.72
CA ASP A 79 -11.73 -2.35 -2.11
C ASP A 79 -10.68 -1.89 -3.12
N THR A 80 -9.83 -0.95 -2.71
CA THR A 80 -8.74 -0.40 -3.50
C THR A 80 -7.45 -1.21 -3.39
N LEU A 81 -7.41 -2.16 -2.44
CA LEU A 81 -6.27 -3.01 -2.17
C LEU A 81 -6.37 -4.33 -2.94
N ARG A 82 -5.20 -4.78 -3.40
CA ARG A 82 -4.97 -6.08 -4.00
C ARG A 82 -3.97 -6.85 -3.15
N LEU A 83 -4.34 -8.04 -2.71
CA LEU A 83 -3.41 -8.93 -2.01
C LEU A 83 -2.29 -9.36 -2.98
N VAL A 84 -1.04 -9.06 -2.62
CA VAL A 84 0.15 -9.49 -3.38
C VAL A 84 0.68 -10.76 -2.76
N THR A 85 1.03 -10.69 -1.47
CA THR A 85 1.57 -11.81 -0.71
C THR A 85 0.80 -11.92 0.59
N ALA A 86 0.07 -13.02 0.76
CA ALA A 86 -0.51 -13.37 2.05
C ALA A 86 0.61 -13.66 3.05
N TYR A 87 0.54 -13.04 4.23
CA TYR A 87 1.43 -13.35 5.32
C TYR A 87 1.27 -14.81 5.71
N LYS A 88 2.34 -15.59 5.55
CA LYS A 88 2.41 -16.92 6.12
C LYS A 88 3.15 -16.82 7.45
N SER A 89 2.40 -16.97 8.54
CA SER A 89 2.95 -17.13 9.87
C SER A 89 4.09 -18.15 9.82
N PRO A 90 5.29 -17.84 10.33
CA PRO A 90 6.36 -18.82 10.35
C PRO A 90 5.86 -20.02 11.14
N THR A 91 5.67 -21.16 10.46
CA THR A 91 5.38 -22.44 11.11
C THR A 91 6.53 -22.70 12.07
N ARG A 92 6.27 -22.48 13.36
CA ARG A 92 7.20 -22.82 14.43
C ARG A 92 7.51 -24.30 14.25
N LYS A 93 8.74 -24.64 13.84
CA LYS A 93 9.24 -26.00 14.00
C LYS A 93 9.28 -26.23 15.51
N THR A 94 8.32 -26.99 16.02
CA THR A 94 8.41 -27.58 17.35
C THR A 94 9.64 -28.49 17.30
N SER A 95 10.77 -28.01 17.80
CA SER A 95 11.90 -28.88 18.15
C SER A 95 11.34 -29.86 19.18
N GLY A 96 11.23 -31.12 18.75
CA GLY A 96 10.62 -32.22 19.49
C GLY A 96 11.39 -32.59 20.78
N PRO A 97 10.78 -33.47 21.58
CA PRO A 97 11.16 -33.79 22.96
C PRO A 97 12.54 -34.42 23.11
#